data_AF-A0A6V7LTH2-F1
#
_entry.id   AF-A0A6V7LTH2-F1
#
_cell.length_a   1.000
_cell.length_b   1.000
_cell.length_c   1.000
_cell.angle_alpha   90.00
_cell.angle_beta   90.00
_cell.angle_gamma   90.00
#
_symmetry.space_group_name_H-M   'P 1'
#
loop_
_entity.id
_entity.type
_entity.pdbx_description
1 polymer ?
#
loop_
_entity_poly.entity_id
_entity_poly.type
_entity_poly.pdbx_seq_one_letter_code
_entity_poly.pdbx_strand_id
1 'polypeptide(L)' 'MGAEHDGEKEEGTEDCDAKEGYIMSKYNESSPMSLKWSKCSIDALRQEL' A
#
# COMPACT_ATOMS: atom_id res chain seq x y z
N MET A 1 -11.51 -2.17 9.16
CA MET A 1 -10.97 -1.05 8.35
C MET A 1 -9.54 -0.83 8.80
N GLY A 2 -8.64 -1.73 8.43
CA GLY A 2 -7.23 -1.68 8.82
C GLY A 2 -6.34 -2.23 7.71
N ALA A 3 -6.21 -1.50 6.60
CA ALA A 3 -5.09 -1.72 5.69
C ALA A 3 -3.84 -1.08 6.30
N GLU A 4 -2.75 -1.84 6.42
CA GLU A 4 -1.43 -1.34 6.83
C GLU A 4 -0.85 -0.40 5.76
N HIS A 5 0.15 0.40 6.11
CA HIS A 5 0.82 1.22 5.10
C HIS A 5 1.65 0.33 4.15
N ASP A 6 1.71 0.72 2.88
CA ASP A 6 2.57 0.05 1.90
C ASP A 6 4.04 0.20 2.31
N GLY A 7 4.80 -0.90 2.21
CA GLY A 7 6.20 -0.99 2.63
C GLY A 7 6.44 -0.89 4.14
N GLU A 8 5.43 -1.17 4.98
CA GLU A 8 5.56 -1.28 6.44
C GLU A 8 6.19 -2.62 6.87
N LYS A 9 5.94 -3.70 6.12
CA LYS A 9 6.66 -4.97 6.25
C LYS A 9 7.84 -5.01 5.27
N GLU A 10 9.05 -4.73 5.77
CA GLU A 10 10.27 -4.72 4.94
C GLU A 10 10.70 -6.12 4.45
N GLU A 11 10.06 -7.19 4.92
CA GLU A 11 10.33 -8.57 4.48
C GLU A 11 9.22 -9.12 3.56
N GLY A 12 9.55 -9.34 2.29
CA GLY A 12 8.87 -10.32 1.44
C GLY A 12 7.64 -9.88 0.65
N THR A 13 7.32 -8.58 0.59
CA THR A 13 6.21 -8.08 -0.24
C THR A 13 6.70 -7.11 -1.32
N GLU A 14 7.39 -7.66 -2.33
CA GLU A 14 7.82 -6.88 -3.52
C GLU A 14 6.64 -6.19 -4.22
N ASP A 15 5.43 -6.76 -4.12
CA ASP A 15 4.20 -6.25 -4.74
C ASP A 15 3.69 -4.92 -4.13
N CYS A 16 4.23 -4.48 -2.98
CA CYS A 16 3.70 -3.35 -2.21
C CYS A 16 4.81 -2.46 -1.63
N ASP A 17 5.84 -2.18 -2.42
CA ASP A 17 6.92 -1.25 -2.06
C ASP A 17 6.37 0.17 -1.86
N ALA A 18 6.72 0.79 -0.73
CA ALA A 18 6.38 2.18 -0.41
C ALA A 18 6.80 3.16 -1.52
N LYS A 19 7.86 2.86 -2.27
CA LYS A 19 8.37 3.68 -3.38
C LYS A 19 7.41 3.84 -4.55
N GLU A 20 6.41 2.97 -4.69
CA GLU A 20 5.40 3.14 -5.74
C GLU A 20 4.46 4.32 -5.43
N GLY A 21 4.36 4.73 -4.16
CA GLY A 21 3.66 5.94 -3.74
C GLY A 21 2.14 5.88 -3.91
N TYR A 22 1.53 4.72 -3.61
CA TYR A 22 0.06 4.59 -3.53
C TYR A 22 -0.53 5.36 -2.35
N ILE A 23 -1.87 5.43 -2.30
CA ILE A 23 -2.60 6.18 -1.27
C ILE A 23 -2.27 5.75 0.18
N MET A 24 -1.86 4.49 0.37
CA MET A 24 -1.45 3.95 1.67
C MET A 24 0.07 3.90 1.83
N SER A 25 0.86 4.50 0.95
CA SER A 25 2.31 4.58 1.16
C SER A 25 2.64 5.31 2.45
N LYS A 26 3.65 4.82 3.18
CA LYS A 26 4.19 5.48 4.37
C LYS A 26 4.84 6.84 4.08
N TYR A 27 5.15 7.13 2.82
CA TYR A 27 5.76 8.38 2.38
C TYR A 27 4.75 9.24 1.62
N ASN A 28 4.70 10.53 1.94
CA ASN A 28 3.90 11.52 1.22
C ASN A 28 4.67 12.00 -0.03
N GLU A 29 4.77 11.12 -1.02
CA GLU A 29 5.41 11.43 -2.30
C GLU A 29 4.38 11.93 -3.31
N SER A 30 4.75 12.94 -4.12
CA SER A 30 3.97 13.33 -5.30
C SER A 30 4.11 12.26 -6.39
N SER A 31 3.48 11.10 -6.18
CA SER A 31 3.44 9.99 -7.14
C SER A 31 2.16 10.06 -7.98
N PRO A 32 2.22 9.71 -9.28
CA PRO A 32 1.02 9.52 -10.10
C PRO A 32 0.09 8.39 -9.58
N MET A 33 0.56 7.59 -8.62
CA MET A 33 -0.21 6.51 -8.00
C MET A 33 -0.85 6.90 -6.66
N SER A 34 -0.64 8.13 -6.17
CA SER A 34 -1.11 8.62 -4.84
C SER A 34 -2.63 8.58 -4.62
N LEU A 35 -3.43 8.41 -5.67
CA LEU A 35 -4.88 8.25 -5.59
C LEU A 35 -5.36 6.81 -5.87
N LYS A 36 -4.43 5.87 -6.03
CA LYS A 36 -4.71 4.45 -6.31
C LYS A 36 -4.37 3.62 -5.09
N TRP A 37 -5.08 2.50 -4.94
CA TRP A 37 -4.81 1.49 -3.93
C TRP A 37 -3.77 0.50 -4.44
N SER A 38 -2.81 0.14 -3.59
CA SER A 38 -1.94 -1.00 -3.84
C SER A 38 -2.74 -2.30 -3.83
N LYS A 39 -2.15 -3.35 -4.40
CA LYS A 39 -2.73 -4.69 -4.35
C LYS A 39 -2.87 -5.20 -2.91
N CYS A 40 -1.89 -4.93 -2.03
CA CYS A 40 -1.98 -5.30 -0.61
C CYS A 40 -3.14 -4.61 0.08
N SER A 41 -3.36 -3.32 -0.17
CA SER A 41 -4.49 -2.60 0.43
C SER A 41 -5.84 -3.21 -0.01
N ILE A 42 -5.95 -3.60 -1.29
CA ILE A 42 -7.15 -4.25 -1.82
C ILE A 42 -7.36 -5.63 -1.20
N ASP A 43 -6.31 -6.44 -1.11
CA ASP A 43 -6.38 -7.80 -0.57
C ASP A 43 -6.66 -7.79 0.95
N ALA A 44 -6.08 -6.86 1.70
CA ALA A 44 -6.39 -6.65 3.11
C ALA A 44 -7.86 -6.26 3.30
N LEU A 45 -8.38 -5.33 2.50
CA LEU A 45 -9.78 -4.92 2.58
C LEU A 45 -10.74 -6.09 2.27
N ARG A 46 -10.37 -6.98 1.34
CA ARG A 46 -11.16 -8.18 1.01
C ARG A 46 -11.18 -9.22 2.14
N GLN A 47 -10.11 -9.34 2.92
CA GLN A 47 -10.06 -10.25 4.07
C GLN A 47 -10.91 -9.76 5.25
N GLU A 48 -11.21 -8.46 5.31
CA GLU A 48 -12.07 -7.87 6.33
C GLU A 48 -13.58 -7.93 6.02
N LEU A 49 -13.97 -8.38 4.82
CA LEU A 49 -15.36 -8.50 4.35
C LEU A 49 -15.84 -9.96 4.36
#